data_AF-A0A3N5ZH85-F1
#
_entry.id   AF-A0A3N5ZH85-F1
#
_cell.length_a   1.000
_cell.length_b   1.000
_cell.length_c   1.000
_cell.angle_alpha   90.00
_cell.angle_beta   90.00
_cell.angle_gamma   90.00
#
_symmetry.space_group_name_H-M   'P 1'
#
loop_
_entity.id
_entity.type
_entity.pdbx_description
1 polymer ?
#
loop_
_entity_poly.entity_id
_entity_poly.type
_entity_poly.pdbx_seq_one_letter_code
_entity_poly.pdbx_strand_id
1 'polypeptide(L)' 'VIATGGLAGLIFNVCNTIEAVEPSLTLDGLRIISSSLEK' A
#
# COMPACT_ATOMS: atom_id res chain seq x y z
N VAL A 1 -2.25 -10.57 3.98
CA VAL A 1 -1.64 -9.26 4.31
C VAL A 1 -1.44 -8.46 3.03
N ILE A 2 -1.80 -7.17 2.99
CA ILE A 2 -1.47 -6.28 1.86
C ILE A 2 -0.20 -5.50 2.21
N ALA A 3 0.76 -5.43 1.29
CA ALA A 3 2.04 -4.74 1.49
C ALA A 3 2.25 -3.61 0.47
N THR A 4 3.07 -2.62 0.83
CA THR A 4 3.53 -1.54 -0.07
C THR A 4 4.99 -1.21 0.23
N GLY A 5 5.61 -0.32 -0.57
CA GLY A 5 7.01 0.09 -0.42
C GLY A 5 7.94 -0.52 -1.47
N GLY A 6 9.13 0.06 -1.62
CA GLY A 6 10.01 -0.19 -2.78
C GLY A 6 10.49 -1.63 -2.95
N LEU A 7 10.56 -2.41 -1.86
CA LEU A 7 10.97 -3.81 -1.91
C LEU A 7 9.79 -4.80 -1.86
N ALA A 8 8.55 -4.33 -1.68
CA ALA A 8 7.40 -5.20 -1.42
C ALA A 8 7.17 -6.23 -2.53
N GLY A 9 7.36 -5.85 -3.80
CA GLY A 9 7.27 -6.77 -4.93
C GLY A 9 8.34 -7.87 -4.93
N LEU A 10 9.55 -7.58 -4.42
CA LEU A 10 10.60 -8.59 -4.26
C LEU A 10 10.28 -9.54 -3.09
N ILE A 11 9.80 -8.98 -1.98
CA ILE A 11 9.43 -9.76 -0.78
C ILE A 11 8.23 -10.68 -1.05
N PHE A 12 7.27 -10.25 -1.88
CA PHE A 12 6.11 -11.06 -2.29
C PHE A 12 6.52 -12.43 -2.83
N ASN A 13 7.61 -12.50 -3.61
CA ASN A 13 8.06 -13.75 -4.23
C ASN A 13 8.76 -14.72 -3.26
N VAL A 14 9.04 -14.30 -2.03
CA VAL A 14 9.74 -15.10 -1.02
C VAL A 14 8.95 -15.24 0.28
N CYS A 15 7.72 -14.74 0.33
CA CYS A 15 6.90 -14.67 1.52
C CYS A 15 5.48 -15.17 1.25
N ASN A 16 5.03 -16.19 1.99
CA ASN A 16 3.70 -16.77 1.80
C ASN A 16 2.57 -15.99 2.50
N THR A 17 2.88 -14.95 3.29
CA THR A 17 1.87 -14.21 4.06
C THR A 17 1.37 -12.94 3.37
N ILE A 18 2.09 -12.45 2.36
CA ILE A 18 1.66 -11.30 1.55
C ILE A 18 0.67 -11.81 0.49
N GLU A 19 -0.55 -11.30 0.53
CA GLU A 19 -1.65 -11.65 -0.37
C GLU A 19 -1.68 -10.71 -1.60
N ALA A 20 -1.25 -9.46 -1.44
CA ALA A 20 -1.19 -8.47 -2.51
C ALA A 20 -0.14 -7.38 -2.23
N VAL A 21 0.36 -6.75 -3.30
CA VAL A 21 1.23 -5.58 -3.24
C VAL A 21 0.52 -4.40 -3.89
N GLU A 22 0.32 -3.31 -3.12
CA GLU A 22 -0.38 -2.10 -3.56
C GLU A 22 0.56 -0.88 -3.50
N PRO A 23 1.21 -0.49 -4.62
CA PRO A 23 2.24 0.54 -4.61
C PRO A 23 1.78 1.94 -4.19
N SER A 24 0.51 2.28 -4.45
CA SER A 24 -0.05 3.60 -4.14
C SER A 24 -0.70 3.69 -2.76
N LEU A 25 -0.73 2.60 -1.96
CA LEU A 25 -1.52 2.48 -0.74
C LEU A 25 -1.38 3.68 0.22
N THR A 26 -0.14 4.14 0.47
CA THR A 26 0.11 5.30 1.32
C THR A 26 -0.45 6.59 0.72
N LEU A 27 -0.24 6.82 -0.58
CA LEU A 27 -0.71 8.02 -1.26
C LEU A 27 -2.22 8.05 -1.40
N ASP A 28 -2.84 6.89 -1.61
CA ASP A 28 -4.30 6.73 -1.60
C ASP A 28 -4.88 7.11 -0.24
N GLY A 29 -4.26 6.65 0.85
CA GLY A 29 -4.62 7.04 2.21
C GLY A 29 -4.51 8.55 2.44
N LEU A 30 -3.39 9.17 2.04
CA LEU A 30 -3.20 10.62 2.16
C LEU A 30 -4.23 11.40 1.35
N ARG A 31 -4.56 10.96 0.13
CA ARG A 31 -5.61 11.57 -0.70
C ARG A 31 -6.96 11.54 0.00
N ILE A 32 -7.36 10.38 0.53
CA ILE A 32 -8.64 10.22 1.25
C ILE A 32 -8.72 11.15 2.46
N ILE A 33 -7.63 11.24 3.24
CA ILE A 33 -7.56 12.15 4.39
C ILE A 33 -7.69 13.60 3.94
N SER A 34 -6.91 14.02 2.93
CA SER A 34 -6.96 15.38 2.38
C SER A 34 -8.38 15.76 1.94
N SER A 35 -9.03 14.90 1.14
CA SER A 35 -10.40 15.14 0.67
C SER A 35 -11.44 15.16 1.79
N SER A 36 -11.14 14.56 2.95
CA SER A 36 -12.03 14.59 4.11
C SER A 36 -11.90 15.88 4.93
N LEU A 37 -10.79 16.61 4.78
CA LEU A 37 -10.53 17.90 5.44
C LEU A 37 -11.07 19.11 4.64
N GLU A 38 -11.35 18.94 3.35
CA GLU A 38 -11.91 19.97 2.47
C GLU A 38 -13.46 20.09 2.58
N LYS A 39 -14.07 19.37 3.52
CA LYS A 39 -15.51 19.43 3.84
C LYS A 39 -15.76 20.28 5.08
#